data_AF-A0A2H6A7Q8-F1
#
_entry.id   AF-A0A2H6A7Q8-F1
#
_cell.length_a   1.000
_cell.length_b   1.000
_cell.length_c   1.000
_cell.angle_alpha   90.00
_cell.angle_beta   90.00
_cell.angle_gamma   90.00
#
_symmetry.space_group_name_H-M   'P 1'
#
loop_
_entity.id
_entity.type
_entity.pdbx_description
1 polymer ?
#
loop_
_entity_poly.entity_id
_entity_poly.type
_entity_poly.pdbx_seq_one_letter_code
_entity_poly.pdbx_strand_id
1 'polypeptide(L)'
;MIQELINKIKDDFGGIPELKFTIFIGGIIWMAVTMIFYTLNFFNPSIQVPVGVSVYIVIVAGYSFVKEILRWAGFQQKTYIGEYLVLLWGLYLIILMFLEIFGEFKGYNWKVSPDLVGIVIEITIIYFLSIVSKYLHRKKAIGQNKSLFF
;
A
#
# COMPACT_ATOMS: atom_id res chain seq x y z
N MET A 1 -13.55 19.82 -8.90
CA MET A 1 -12.24 19.18 -8.75
C MET A 1 -12.14 18.21 -7.55
N ILE A 2 -12.11 18.63 -6.27
CA ILE A 2 -12.00 17.68 -5.13
C ILE A 2 -13.24 16.77 -4.99
N GLN A 3 -14.44 17.34 -5.05
CA GLN A 3 -15.72 16.61 -5.02
C GLN A 3 -15.86 15.61 -6.18
N GLU A 4 -15.35 15.97 -7.35
CA GLU A 4 -15.33 15.13 -8.55
C GLU A 4 -14.41 13.91 -8.39
N LEU A 5 -13.24 14.13 -7.78
CA LEU A 5 -12.32 13.04 -7.45
C LEU A 5 -12.94 12.09 -6.43
N ILE A 6 -13.60 12.63 -5.40
CA ILE A 6 -14.30 11.84 -4.37
C ILE A 6 -15.42 10.98 -4.98
N ASN A 7 -16.22 11.56 -5.89
CA ASN A 7 -17.32 10.84 -6.54
C ASN A 7 -16.80 9.76 -7.49
N LYS A 8 -15.75 10.04 -8.26
CA LYS A 8 -15.11 9.06 -9.14
C LYS A 8 -14.49 7.90 -8.36
N ILE A 9 -13.91 8.18 -7.19
CA ILE A 9 -13.41 7.17 -6.26
C ILE A 9 -14.59 6.35 -5.70
N LYS A 10 -15.70 6.97 -5.29
CA LYS A 10 -16.90 6.27 -4.80
C LYS A 10 -17.50 5.31 -5.83
N ASP A 11 -17.59 5.73 -7.09
CA ASP A 11 -18.14 4.90 -8.18
C ASP A 11 -17.26 3.67 -8.48
N ASP A 12 -15.95 3.79 -8.37
CA ASP A 12 -15.01 2.68 -8.48
C ASP A 12 -15.18 1.63 -7.36
N PHE A 13 -15.92 1.91 -6.28
CA PHE A 13 -15.97 1.08 -5.06
C PHE A 13 -17.21 0.22 -4.82
N GLY A 14 -18.28 0.33 -5.63
CA GLY A 14 -19.39 -0.64 -5.75
C GLY A 14 -19.94 -1.27 -4.45
N GLY A 15 -21.09 -0.78 -3.97
CA GLY A 15 -22.00 -1.48 -3.04
C GLY A 15 -21.59 -1.59 -1.56
N ILE A 16 -20.29 -1.55 -1.23
CA ILE A 16 -19.79 -1.30 0.14
C ILE A 16 -18.92 -0.03 0.13
N PRO A 17 -19.47 1.14 -0.30
CA PRO A 17 -18.66 2.30 -0.65
C PRO A 17 -18.08 3.00 0.58
N GLU A 18 -18.82 3.11 1.68
CA GLU A 18 -18.37 3.91 2.83
C GLU A 18 -17.24 3.24 3.61
N LEU A 19 -17.37 1.95 3.94
CA LEU A 19 -16.34 1.26 4.72
C LEU A 19 -15.03 1.14 3.93
N LYS A 20 -15.07 0.77 2.64
CA LYS A 20 -13.87 0.69 1.80
C LYS A 20 -13.23 2.05 1.59
N PHE A 21 -14.03 3.09 1.34
CA PHE A 21 -13.54 4.45 1.17
C PHE A 21 -12.90 4.98 2.45
N THR A 22 -13.54 4.76 3.61
CA THR A 22 -13.01 5.17 4.92
C THR A 22 -11.72 4.43 5.26
N ILE A 23 -11.64 3.12 5.05
CA ILE A 23 -10.41 2.34 5.24
C ILE A 23 -9.31 2.85 4.30
N PHE A 24 -9.66 3.14 3.04
CA PHE A 24 -8.72 3.61 2.04
C PHE A 24 -8.16 5.01 2.36
N ILE A 25 -9.03 5.97 2.65
CA ILE A 25 -8.64 7.33 3.04
C ILE A 25 -7.88 7.31 4.37
N GLY A 26 -8.36 6.54 5.35
CA GLY A 26 -7.67 6.32 6.62
C GLY A 26 -6.26 5.77 6.39
N GLY A 27 -6.11 4.81 5.46
CA GLY A 27 -4.81 4.28 5.05
C GLY A 27 -3.90 5.34 4.44
N ILE A 28 -4.39 6.21 3.55
CA ILE A 28 -3.58 7.29 2.96
C ILE A 28 -3.13 8.29 4.03
N ILE A 29 -4.05 8.73 4.90
CA ILE A 29 -3.73 9.68 5.97
C ILE A 29 -2.68 9.07 6.88
N TRP A 30 -2.87 7.81 7.28
CA TRP A 30 -1.95 7.12 8.16
C TRP A 30 -0.58 6.88 7.51
N MET A 31 -0.54 6.56 6.22
CA MET A 31 0.69 6.49 5.42
C MET A 31 1.45 7.83 5.46
N ALA A 32 0.76 8.94 5.18
CA ALA A 32 1.38 10.27 5.17
C ALA A 32 1.95 10.64 6.55
N VAL A 33 1.18 10.41 7.62
CA VAL A 33 1.63 10.62 9.01
C VAL A 33 2.87 9.78 9.30
N THR A 34 2.86 8.50 8.93
CA THR A 34 3.98 7.57 9.14
C THR A 34 5.24 8.03 8.40
N MET A 35 5.12 8.43 7.12
CA MET A 35 6.23 8.97 6.35
C MET A 35 6.78 10.26 6.97
N ILE A 36 5.93 11.15 7.52
CA ILE A 36 6.40 12.35 8.22
C ILE A 36 7.24 11.97 9.43
N PHE A 37 6.77 11.06 10.29
CA PHE A 37 7.51 10.63 11.47
C PHE A 37 8.84 9.97 11.13
N TYR A 38 8.88 9.09 10.11
CA TYR A 38 10.15 8.50 9.67
C TYR A 38 11.10 9.53 9.07
N THR A 39 10.59 10.53 8.35
CA THR A 39 11.42 11.63 7.84
C THR A 39 12.01 12.46 8.98
N LEU A 40 11.21 12.77 10.01
CA LEU A 40 11.67 13.49 11.18
C LEU A 40 12.71 12.67 11.98
N ASN A 41 12.46 11.38 12.18
CA ASN A 41 13.38 10.46 12.84
C ASN A 41 14.70 10.31 12.06
N PHE A 42 14.64 10.29 10.73
CA PHE A 42 15.82 10.21 9.86
C PHE A 42 16.78 11.40 10.05
N PHE A 43 16.25 12.62 10.17
CA PHE A 43 17.07 13.80 10.42
C PHE A 43 17.43 14.01 11.90
N ASN A 44 16.58 13.52 12.82
CA ASN A 44 16.79 13.60 14.26
C ASN A 44 16.39 12.27 14.94
N PRO A 45 17.35 11.38 15.25
CA PRO A 45 17.09 10.08 15.86
C PRO A 45 16.40 10.14 17.23
N SER A 46 16.41 11.31 17.89
CA SER A 46 15.73 11.52 19.18
C SER A 46 14.21 11.52 19.04
N ILE A 47 13.69 11.78 17.83
CA ILE A 47 12.25 11.75 17.55
C ILE A 47 11.82 10.29 17.42
N GLN A 48 11.03 9.82 18.39
CA GLN A 48 10.49 8.47 18.34
C GLN A 48 9.35 8.37 17.33
N VAL A 49 9.36 7.30 16.54
CA VAL A 49 8.25 6.98 15.65
C VAL A 49 7.14 6.30 16.48
N PRO A 50 5.87 6.75 16.39
CA PRO A 50 4.79 6.18 17.18
C PRO A 50 4.61 4.67 16.93
N VAL A 51 4.36 3.88 17.99
CA VAL A 51 4.12 2.42 17.92
C VAL A 51 2.92 2.05 17.02
N GLY A 52 2.05 3.01 16.71
CA GLY A 52 0.91 2.80 15.80
C GLY A 52 1.29 2.49 14.34
N VAL A 53 2.56 2.41 13.98
CA VAL A 53 2.97 2.13 12.60
C VAL A 53 2.50 0.75 12.12
N SER A 54 2.44 -0.25 13.01
CA SER A 54 1.87 -1.58 12.70
C SER A 54 0.40 -1.52 12.29
N VAL A 55 -0.33 -0.47 12.72
CA VAL A 55 -1.72 -0.23 12.33
C VAL A 55 -1.83 0.00 10.83
N TYR A 56 -0.80 0.57 10.19
CA TYR A 56 -0.78 0.73 8.74
C TYR A 56 -0.83 -0.61 8.02
N ILE A 57 0.02 -1.55 8.44
CA ILE A 57 0.09 -2.90 7.87
C ILE A 57 -1.25 -3.62 8.06
N VAL A 58 -1.88 -3.49 9.23
CA VAL A 58 -3.22 -4.05 9.48
C VAL A 58 -4.27 -3.45 8.54
N ILE A 59 -4.24 -2.14 8.31
CA ILE A 59 -5.14 -1.45 7.37
C ILE A 59 -4.90 -1.95 5.93
N VAL A 60 -3.65 -2.03 5.49
CA VAL A 60 -3.28 -2.48 4.14
C VAL A 60 -3.63 -3.95 3.93
N ALA A 61 -3.37 -4.80 4.91
CA ALA A 61 -3.72 -6.22 4.89
C ALA A 61 -5.23 -6.41 4.86
N GLY A 62 -5.99 -5.69 5.70
CA GLY A 62 -7.45 -5.73 5.73
C GLY A 62 -8.06 -5.27 4.39
N TYR A 63 -7.58 -4.16 3.83
CA TYR A 63 -8.00 -3.69 2.51
C TYR A 63 -7.72 -4.73 1.42
N SER A 64 -6.51 -5.31 1.44
CA SER A 64 -6.10 -6.32 0.46
C SER A 64 -6.97 -7.57 0.59
N PHE A 65 -7.23 -8.04 1.80
CA PHE A 65 -8.07 -9.20 2.07
C PHE A 65 -9.51 -9.01 1.55
N VAL A 66 -10.14 -7.87 1.82
CA VAL A 66 -11.48 -7.55 1.29
C VAL A 66 -11.47 -7.52 -0.24
N LYS A 67 -10.43 -6.95 -0.86
CA LYS A 67 -10.27 -6.92 -2.31
C LYS A 67 -10.08 -8.32 -2.90
N GLU A 68 -9.38 -9.20 -2.20
CA GLU A 68 -9.22 -10.60 -2.60
C GLU A 68 -10.55 -11.36 -2.54
N ILE A 69 -11.30 -11.27 -1.44
CA ILE A 69 -12.62 -11.91 -1.30
C ILE A 69 -13.54 -11.50 -2.44
N LEU A 70 -13.64 -10.20 -2.73
CA LEU A 70 -14.50 -9.70 -3.79
C LEU A 70 -14.10 -10.21 -5.16
N ARG A 71 -12.80 -10.31 -5.44
CA ARG A 71 -12.29 -10.87 -6.70
C ARG A 71 -12.70 -12.32 -6.87
N TRP A 72 -12.51 -13.13 -5.84
CA TRP A 72 -12.88 -14.55 -5.86
C TRP A 72 -14.40 -14.78 -5.87
N ALA A 73 -15.17 -13.81 -5.38
CA ALA A 73 -16.63 -13.76 -5.50
C ALA A 73 -17.13 -13.28 -6.88
N GLY A 74 -16.24 -12.97 -7.82
CA GLY A 74 -16.59 -12.58 -9.20
C GLY A 74 -16.76 -11.08 -9.43
N PHE A 75 -16.61 -10.23 -8.39
CA PHE A 75 -16.64 -8.78 -8.54
C PHE A 75 -15.28 -8.28 -9.04
N GLN A 76 -15.20 -7.95 -10.33
CA GLN A 76 -13.97 -7.37 -10.91
C GLN A 76 -13.97 -5.85 -10.79
N GLN A 77 -13.15 -5.32 -9.87
CA GLN A 77 -12.78 -3.90 -9.85
C GLN A 77 -11.33 -3.72 -10.33
N LYS A 78 -11.17 -2.98 -11.43
CA LYS A 78 -9.86 -2.57 -11.96
C LYS A 78 -9.34 -1.34 -11.20
N THR A 79 -8.98 -1.52 -9.93
CA THR A 79 -8.40 -0.42 -9.14
C THR A 79 -6.88 -0.59 -9.02
N TYR A 80 -6.14 0.35 -9.62
CA TYR A 80 -4.67 0.42 -9.61
C TYR A 80 -4.11 1.25 -8.46
N ILE A 81 -4.97 1.93 -7.69
CA ILE A 81 -4.53 2.90 -6.68
C ILE A 81 -3.62 2.28 -5.61
N GLY A 82 -3.92 1.06 -5.16
CA GLY A 82 -3.05 0.34 -4.23
C GLY A 82 -1.66 0.03 -4.77
N GLU A 83 -1.50 -0.10 -6.09
CA GLU A 83 -0.19 -0.35 -6.73
C GLU A 83 0.67 0.93 -6.68
N TYR A 84 0.06 2.09 -6.91
CA TYR A 84 0.75 3.38 -6.77
C TYR A 84 1.20 3.65 -5.33
N LEU A 85 0.42 3.24 -4.32
CA LEU A 85 0.81 3.40 -2.92
C LEU A 85 2.04 2.54 -2.58
N VAL A 86 2.13 1.32 -3.07
CA VAL A 86 3.30 0.45 -2.88
C VAL A 86 4.54 1.06 -3.55
N LEU A 87 4.38 1.56 -4.78
CA LEU A 87 5.46 2.26 -5.48
C LEU A 87 5.91 3.52 -4.74
N LEU A 88 4.98 4.26 -4.14
CA LEU A 88 5.29 5.44 -3.34
C LEU A 88 6.14 5.10 -2.11
N TRP A 89 5.82 4.01 -1.40
CA TRP A 89 6.65 3.49 -0.30
C TRP A 89 8.05 3.09 -0.75
N GLY A 90 8.15 2.38 -1.88
CA GLY A 90 9.44 1.99 -2.44
C GLY A 90 10.27 3.21 -2.84
N LEU A 91 9.67 4.18 -3.53
CA LEU A 91 10.33 5.42 -3.93
C LEU A 91 10.78 6.24 -2.71
N TYR A 92 9.93 6.33 -1.69
CA TYR A 92 10.26 7.01 -0.43
C TYR A 92 11.48 6.41 0.26
N LEU A 93 11.54 5.07 0.38
CA LEU A 93 12.70 4.38 0.95
C LEU A 93 13.98 4.64 0.14
N ILE A 94 13.90 4.55 -1.20
CA ILE A 94 15.04 4.82 -2.09
C ILE A 94 15.57 6.24 -1.89
N ILE A 95 14.68 7.23 -1.78
CA ILE A 95 15.08 8.63 -1.53
C ILE A 95 15.82 8.75 -0.20
N LEU A 96 15.32 8.14 0.88
CA LEU A 96 15.99 8.22 2.18
C LEU A 96 17.33 7.48 2.20
N MET A 97 17.44 6.31 1.55
CA MET A 97 18.71 5.60 1.40
C MET A 97 19.73 6.43 0.62
N PHE A 98 19.30 7.11 -0.45
CA PHE A 98 20.16 8.02 -1.19
C PHE A 98 20.62 9.18 -0.28
N LEU A 99 19.70 9.80 0.47
CA LEU A 99 20.04 10.86 1.41
C LEU A 99 20.99 10.39 2.52
N GLU A 100 20.86 9.16 3.00
CA GLU A 100 21.78 8.58 4.00
C GLU A 100 23.21 8.53 3.44
N ILE A 101 23.37 7.98 2.23
CA ILE A 101 24.66 7.92 1.53
C ILE A 101 25.25 9.32 1.35
N PHE A 102 24.47 10.29 0.89
CA PHE A 102 24.93 11.68 0.74
C PHE A 102 25.22 12.38 2.07
N GLY A 103 24.46 12.04 3.10
CA GLY A 103 24.63 12.54 4.46
C GLY A 103 25.96 12.10 5.04
N GLU A 104 26.30 10.82 4.87
CA GLU A 104 27.55 10.22 5.31
C GLU A 104 28.76 10.91 4.66
N PHE A 105 28.71 11.18 3.35
CA PHE A 105 29.77 11.95 2.66
C PHE A 105 29.95 13.37 3.19
N LYS A 106 28.91 13.97 3.79
CA LYS A 106 28.95 15.30 4.38
C LYS A 106 29.17 15.30 5.90
N GLY A 107 29.36 14.12 6.52
CA GLY A 107 29.53 13.97 7.96
C GLY A 107 28.26 14.11 8.79
N TYR A 108 27.07 13.98 8.18
CA TYR A 108 25.80 13.93 8.89
C TYR A 108 25.50 12.50 9.36
N ASN A 109 24.96 12.37 10.57
CA ASN A 109 24.53 11.09 11.15
C ASN A 109 23.08 10.72 10.78
N TRP A 110 22.67 10.95 9.54
CA TRP A 110 21.35 10.54 9.07
C TRP A 110 21.33 9.03 8.86
N LYS A 111 20.29 8.35 9.34
CA LYS A 111 20.16 6.90 9.21
C LYS A 111 18.72 6.52 8.93
N VAL A 112 18.52 5.65 7.95
CA VAL A 112 17.23 5.01 7.72
C VAL A 112 16.91 4.09 8.89
N SER A 113 15.71 4.25 9.44
CA SER A 113 15.22 3.37 10.51
C SER A 113 15.01 1.93 9.98
N PRO A 114 15.51 0.89 10.67
CA PRO A 114 15.26 -0.51 10.29
C PRO A 114 13.77 -0.86 10.23
N ASP A 115 12.95 -0.22 11.07
CA ASP A 115 11.50 -0.44 11.09
C ASP A 115 10.85 -0.01 9.76
N LEU A 116 11.33 1.10 9.18
CA LEU A 116 10.88 1.57 7.88
C LEU A 116 11.16 0.54 6.78
N VAL A 117 12.34 -0.07 6.81
CA VAL A 117 12.72 -1.13 5.86
C VAL A 117 11.77 -2.33 6.00
N GLY A 118 11.48 -2.74 7.24
CA GLY A 118 10.52 -3.82 7.53
C GLY A 118 9.13 -3.54 6.95
N ILE A 119 8.60 -2.34 7.15
CA ILE A 119 7.29 -1.94 6.63
C ILE A 119 7.23 -2.01 5.11
N VAL A 120 8.25 -1.49 4.43
CA VAL A 120 8.29 -1.50 2.97
C VAL A 120 8.36 -2.93 2.45
N ILE A 121 9.10 -3.82 3.12
CA ILE A 121 9.12 -5.26 2.80
C ILE A 121 7.73 -5.88 2.98
N GLU A 122 7.06 -5.65 4.09
CA GLU A 122 5.74 -6.21 4.38
C GLU A 122 4.67 -5.75 3.37
N ILE A 123 4.63 -4.45 3.06
CA ILE A 123 3.74 -3.89 2.04
C ILE A 123 4.01 -4.53 0.67
N THR A 124 5.29 -4.71 0.35
CA THR A 124 5.72 -5.34 -0.91
C THR A 124 5.28 -6.81 -0.97
N ILE A 125 5.39 -7.56 0.13
CA ILE A 125 4.90 -8.95 0.24
C ILE A 125 3.39 -8.99 0.00
N ILE A 126 2.61 -8.13 0.66
CA ILE A 126 1.15 -8.06 0.48
C ILE A 126 0.81 -7.77 -1.00
N TYR A 127 1.55 -6.86 -1.63
CA TYR A 127 1.37 -6.54 -3.04
C TYR A 127 1.66 -7.73 -3.96
N PHE A 128 2.78 -8.44 -3.75
CA PHE A 128 3.13 -9.64 -4.49
C PHE A 128 2.08 -10.74 -4.35
N LEU A 129 1.57 -10.98 -3.14
CA LEU A 129 0.47 -11.93 -2.91
C LEU A 129 -0.78 -11.56 -3.71
N SER A 130 -1.12 -10.27 -3.78
CA SER A 130 -2.22 -9.78 -4.61
C SER A 130 -1.97 -10.01 -6.11
N ILE A 131 -0.74 -9.80 -6.62
CA ILE A 131 -0.39 -10.12 -8.02
C ILE A 131 -0.55 -11.62 -8.30
N VAL A 132 -0.01 -12.47 -7.43
CA VAL A 132 -0.10 -13.93 -7.58
C VAL A 132 -1.56 -14.37 -7.59
N SER A 133 -2.39 -13.84 -6.68
CA SER A 133 -3.82 -14.13 -6.65
C SER A 133 -4.54 -13.70 -7.94
N LYS A 134 -4.25 -12.50 -8.48
CA LYS A 134 -4.79 -12.06 -9.79
C LYS A 134 -4.43 -13.04 -10.91
N TYR A 135 -3.18 -13.51 -10.93
CA TYR A 135 -2.72 -14.47 -11.92
C TYR A 135 -3.45 -15.82 -11.83
N LEU A 136 -3.58 -16.36 -10.61
CA LEU A 136 -4.30 -17.62 -10.35
C LEU A 136 -5.79 -17.50 -10.73
N HIS A 137 -6.44 -16.40 -10.37
CA HIS A 137 -7.83 -16.14 -10.71
C HIS A 137 -8.04 -16.12 -12.23
N ARG A 138 -7.15 -15.45 -12.99
CA ARG A 138 -7.20 -15.46 -14.46
C ARG A 138 -7.02 -16.86 -15.04
N LYS A 139 -6.09 -17.65 -14.52
CA LYS A 139 -5.91 -19.05 -14.95
C LYS A 139 -7.17 -19.88 -14.71
N LYS A 140 -7.81 -19.75 -13.55
CA LYS A 140 -9.06 -20.45 -13.24
C LYS A 140 -10.19 -20.07 -14.22
N ALA A 141 -10.36 -18.78 -14.50
CA ALA A 141 -11.36 -18.29 -15.44
C ALA A 141 -11.14 -18.83 -16.87
N ILE A 142 -9.89 -18.90 -17.33
CA ILE A 142 -9.55 -19.48 -18.65
C ILE A 142 -9.83 -20.99 -18.68
N GLY A 143 -9.52 -21.71 -17.59
CA GLY A 143 -9.80 -23.15 -17.47
C GLY A 143 -11.29 -23.49 -17.49
N GLN A 144 -12.12 -22.71 -16.78
CA GLN A 144 -13.58 -22.86 -16.81
C GLN A 144 -14.20 -22.55 -18.17
N ASN A 145 -13.63 -21.59 -18.90
CA ASN A 145 -14.11 -21.28 -20.24
C ASN A 145 -13.81 -22.44 -21.21
N LYS A 146 -12.67 -23.12 -21.07
CA LYS A 146 -12.35 -24.32 -21.88
C LYS A 146 -13.27 -25.51 -21.60
N SER A 147 -13.74 -25.71 -20.37
CA SER A 147 -14.66 -26.82 -20.03
C SER A 147 -16.10 -26.62 -20.50
N LEU A 148 -16.46 -25.43 -21.00
CA LEU A 148 -17.77 -25.15 -21.58
C LEU A 148 -17.84 -25.39 -23.09
N PHE A 149 -16.69 -25.66 -23.73
CA PHE A 149 -16.57 -25.94 -25.18
C PHE A 149 -16.22 -27.41 -25.50
N PHE A 150 -16.28 -28.30 -24.50
CA PHE A 150 -16.21 -29.75 -24.63
C PHE A 150 -17.45 -30.37 -23.97
#